data_AF-A0AAE4G1B6-F1
#
_entry.id   AF-A0AAE4G1B6-F1
#
_cell.length_a   1.000
_cell.length_b   1.000
_cell.length_c   1.000
_cell.angle_alpha   90.00
_cell.angle_beta   90.00
_cell.angle_gamma   90.00
#
_symmetry.space_group_name_H-M   'P 1'
#
loop_
_entity.id
_entity.type
_entity.pdbx_description
1 polymer ?
#
loop_
_entity_poly.entity_id
_entity_poly.type
_entity_poly.pdbx_seq_one_letter_code
_entity_poly.pdbx_strand_id
1 'polypeptide(L)'
;MNSTGVELTQINGHTNEIPWKTHPQLVGVHQGDAIIISMNHHELRYPMSYLPMSMRQLERLLNTFSTDGRLRAKLSGPEALSTVLAVLEPTEEELADSSWTWYSSRTTAKNPQ
;
A
#
# COMPACT_ATOMS: atom_id res chain seq x y z
N MET A 1 4.59 7.33 -19.47
CA MET A 1 5.27 7.94 -18.31
C MET A 1 5.15 6.94 -17.17
N ASN A 2 6.17 6.79 -16.32
CA ASN A 2 6.08 5.93 -15.13
C ASN A 2 5.67 6.80 -13.94
N SER A 3 4.81 6.29 -13.06
CA SER A 3 4.52 6.93 -11.77
C SER A 3 5.84 7.18 -11.01
N THR A 4 6.01 8.38 -10.48
CA THR A 4 7.22 8.82 -9.75
C THR A 4 7.20 8.42 -8.27
N GLY A 5 6.01 8.24 -7.71
CA GLY A 5 5.77 7.91 -6.31
C GLY A 5 4.32 7.55 -6.04
N VAL A 6 4.01 7.28 -4.78
CA VAL A 6 2.63 7.28 -4.26
C VAL A 6 2.36 8.58 -3.54
N GLU A 7 1.19 9.15 -3.81
CA GLU A 7 0.65 10.27 -3.06
C GLU A 7 -0.40 9.72 -2.09
N LEU A 8 -0.22 10.01 -0.80
CA LEU A 8 -1.15 9.65 0.26
C LEU A 8 -1.80 10.93 0.76
N THR A 9 -3.07 11.12 0.39
CA THR A 9 -3.87 12.29 0.79
C THR A 9 -4.76 11.93 1.97
N GLN A 10 -4.58 12.68 3.05
CA GLN A 10 -5.36 12.57 4.28
C GLN A 10 -6.73 13.24 4.10
N ILE A 11 -7.69 12.91 4.98
CA ILE A 11 -9.03 13.50 4.97
C ILE A 11 -9.04 15.01 5.27
N ASN A 12 -7.99 15.53 5.91
CA ASN A 12 -7.78 16.95 6.16
C ASN A 12 -7.18 17.69 4.95
N GLY A 13 -6.93 17.01 3.83
CA GLY A 13 -6.33 17.57 2.62
C GLY A 13 -4.80 17.61 2.60
N HIS A 14 -4.11 17.14 3.65
CA HIS A 14 -2.66 17.04 3.66
C HIS A 14 -2.20 15.86 2.79
N THR A 15 -1.30 16.11 1.84
CA THR A 15 -0.73 15.09 0.95
C THR A 15 0.73 14.86 1.28
N ASN A 16 1.12 13.59 1.41
CA ASN A 16 2.51 13.16 1.47
C ASN A 16 2.86 12.41 0.18
N GLU A 17 3.98 12.77 -0.45
CA GLU A 17 4.52 12.01 -1.58
C GLU A 17 5.65 11.08 -1.11
N ILE A 18 5.60 9.82 -1.55
CA ILE A 18 6.64 8.82 -1.31
C ILE A 18 7.22 8.40 -2.67
N PRO A 19 8.42 8.88 -3.05
CA PRO A 19 8.99 8.59 -4.36
C PRO A 19 9.56 7.17 -4.43
N TRP A 20 9.17 6.40 -5.44
CA TRP A 20 9.63 5.01 -5.63
C TRP A 20 11.14 4.88 -5.79
N LYS A 21 11.77 5.87 -6.44
CA LYS A 21 13.22 5.90 -6.68
C LYS A 21 14.05 5.94 -5.40
N THR A 22 13.43 6.34 -4.28
CA THR A 22 14.11 6.39 -2.98
C THR A 22 14.08 5.07 -2.24
N HIS A 23 13.51 4.01 -2.84
CA HIS A 23 13.33 2.70 -2.21
C HIS A 23 12.73 2.82 -0.80
N PRO A 24 11.52 3.40 -0.69
CA PRO A 24 10.83 3.51 0.59
C PRO A 24 10.64 2.13 1.22
N GLN A 25 10.97 2.03 2.50
CA GLN A 25 10.81 0.83 3.31
C GLN A 25 10.00 1.14 4.55
N LEU A 26 9.03 0.29 4.85
CA LEU A 26 8.35 0.32 6.14
C LEU A 26 9.27 -0.33 7.18
N VAL A 27 9.62 0.41 8.23
CA VAL A 27 10.54 -0.08 9.27
C VAL A 27 9.85 -0.35 10.61
N GLY A 28 8.60 0.06 10.77
CA GLY A 28 7.83 -0.25 11.97
C GLY A 28 6.61 0.65 12.19
N VAL A 29 6.07 0.53 13.40
CA VAL A 29 4.97 1.35 13.93
C VAL A 29 5.46 2.14 15.13
N HIS A 30 5.15 3.42 15.22
CA HIS A 30 5.30 4.21 16.43
C HIS A 30 4.03 5.00 16.70
N GLN A 31 3.38 4.77 17.84
CA GLN A 31 2.14 5.47 18.25
C GLN A 31 0.99 5.39 17.23
N GLY A 32 0.92 4.32 16.43
CA GLY A 32 -0.10 4.14 15.38
C GLY A 32 0.30 4.73 14.02
N ASP A 33 1.46 5.38 13.95
CA ASP A 33 2.05 5.84 12.69
C ASP A 33 2.93 4.76 12.08
N ALA A 34 2.78 4.55 10.78
CA ALA A 34 3.75 3.85 9.96
C ALA A 34 5.02 4.69 9.81
N ILE A 35 6.16 4.08 10.10
CA ILE A 35 7.47 4.71 9.92
C ILE A 35 8.04 4.20 8.59
N ILE A 36 8.16 5.12 7.64
CA ILE A 36 8.66 4.85 6.28
C ILE A 36 9.98 5.57 6.12
N ILE A 37 11.04 4.83 5.82
CA ILE A 37 12.37 5.38 5.58
C ILE A 37 12.71 5.25 4.10
N SER A 38 13.27 6.32 3.54
CA SER A 38 13.78 6.38 2.18
C SER A 38 15.31 6.44 2.18
N MET A 39 15.96 6.03 1.08
CA MET A 39 17.44 6.04 0.93
C MET A 39 18.09 7.41 1.14
N ASN A 40 17.33 8.50 1.01
CA ASN A 40 17.78 9.86 1.34
C ASN A 40 17.74 10.16 2.86
N HIS A 41 17.53 9.15 3.70
CA HIS A 41 17.38 9.23 5.17
C HIS A 41 16.20 10.10 5.62
N HIS A 42 15.23 10.33 4.73
CA HIS A 42 14.00 10.98 5.11
C HIS A 42 13.08 9.95 5.80
N GLU A 43 12.73 10.24 7.05
CA GLU A 43 11.72 9.50 7.80
C GLU A 43 10.37 10.18 7.58
N LEU A 44 9.41 9.44 7.02
CA LEU A 44 8.02 9.83 6.97
C LEU A 44 7.24 9.06 8.04
N ARG A 45 6.53 9.80 8.89
CA ARG A 45 5.54 9.25 9.82
C ARG A 45 4.16 9.41 9.21
N TYR A 46 3.51 8.29 8.91
CA TYR A 46 2.19 8.30 8.29
C TYR A 46 1.15 7.67 9.23
N PRO A 47 0.12 8.41 9.70
CA PRO A 47 -0.89 7.84 10.57
C PRO A 47 -1.74 6.80 9.83
N MET A 48 -1.69 5.55 10.29
CA MET A 48 -2.40 4.44 9.63
C MET A 48 -3.91 4.53 9.75
N SER A 49 -4.42 5.33 10.70
CA SER A 49 -5.85 5.63 10.83
C SER A 49 -6.47 6.26 9.58
N TYR A 50 -5.65 6.84 8.68
CA TYR A 50 -6.10 7.41 7.41
C TYR A 50 -6.05 6.41 6.24
N LEU A 51 -5.45 5.23 6.41
CA LEU A 51 -5.38 4.22 5.36
C LEU A 51 -6.34 3.07 5.67
N PRO A 52 -7.23 2.69 4.75
CA PRO A 52 -8.12 1.56 4.98
C PRO A 52 -7.41 0.20 4.93
N MET A 53 -6.07 0.12 4.97
CA MET A 53 -5.27 -1.10 4.76
C MET A 53 -4.35 -1.38 5.96
N SER A 54 -3.86 -2.63 6.08
CA SER A 54 -2.94 -3.06 7.13
C SER A 54 -1.49 -2.66 6.88
N MET A 55 -0.64 -2.78 7.90
CA MET A 55 0.81 -2.54 7.79
C MET A 55 1.47 -3.48 6.77
N ARG A 56 1.11 -4.76 6.77
CA ARG A 56 1.66 -5.76 5.84
C ARG A 56 1.29 -5.42 4.39
N GLN A 57 0.05 -4.98 4.17
CA GLN A 57 -0.39 -4.52 2.86
C GLN A 57 0.41 -3.28 2.39
N LEU A 58 0.68 -2.34 3.30
CA LEU A 58 1.45 -1.13 2.98
C LEU A 58 2.90 -1.49 2.65
N GLU A 59 3.52 -2.33 3.46
CA GLU A 59 4.87 -2.85 3.23
C GLU A 59 5.00 -3.52 1.86
N ARG A 60 4.05 -4.41 1.54
CA ARG A 60 4.03 -5.12 0.25
C ARG A 60 3.90 -4.13 -0.92
N LEU A 61 3.02 -3.14 -0.81
CA LEU A 61 2.87 -2.09 -1.82
C LEU A 61 4.18 -1.34 -2.04
N LEU A 62 4.81 -0.84 -0.96
CA LEU A 62 6.07 -0.10 -1.04
C LEU A 62 7.18 -0.97 -1.66
N ASN A 63 7.34 -2.20 -1.19
CA ASN A 63 8.39 -3.10 -1.66
C ASN A 63 8.21 -3.47 -3.14
N THR A 64 7.00 -3.86 -3.55
CA THR A 64 6.73 -4.27 -4.94
C THR A 64 6.98 -3.14 -5.92
N PHE A 65 6.45 -1.94 -5.69
CA PHE A 65 6.61 -0.85 -6.66
C PHE A 65 7.98 -0.18 -6.60
N SER A 66 8.73 -0.35 -5.52
CA SER A 66 10.14 0.07 -5.45
C SER A 66 11.04 -0.83 -6.28
N THR A 67 10.79 -2.14 -6.27
CA THR A 67 11.65 -3.15 -6.90
C THR A 67 11.23 -3.51 -8.34
N ASP A 68 9.93 -3.53 -8.65
CA ASP A 68 9.40 -3.91 -9.95
C ASP A 68 9.03 -2.69 -10.81
N GLY A 69 9.96 -2.29 -11.69
CA GLY A 69 9.76 -1.20 -12.64
C GLY A 69 8.68 -1.47 -13.69
N ARG A 70 8.38 -2.75 -14.00
CA ARG A 70 7.34 -3.14 -14.98
C ARG A 70 5.96 -2.96 -14.36
N LEU A 71 5.76 -3.38 -13.11
CA LEU A 71 4.51 -3.11 -12.38
C LEU A 71 4.32 -1.61 -12.16
N ARG A 72 5.39 -0.88 -11.82
CA ARG A 72 5.34 0.58 -11.68
C ARG A 72 4.94 1.30 -12.97
N ALA A 73 5.34 0.80 -14.15
CA ALA A 73 4.92 1.37 -15.42
C ALA A 73 3.40 1.27 -15.66
N LYS A 74 2.75 0.22 -15.12
CA LYS A 74 1.29 0.04 -15.22
C LYS A 74 0.50 1.05 -14.40
N LEU A 75 1.10 1.68 -13.38
CA LEU A 75 0.44 2.68 -12.54
C LEU A 75 0.01 3.94 -13.30
N SER A 76 0.59 4.17 -14.49
CA SER A 76 0.21 5.29 -15.36
C SER A 76 -0.75 4.90 -16.48
N GLY A 77 -1.24 3.65 -16.48
CA GLY A 77 -2.12 3.09 -17.49
C GLY A 77 -3.50 2.71 -16.95
N PRO A 78 -4.40 2.21 -17.81
CA PRO A 78 -5.73 1.77 -17.41
C PRO A 78 -5.73 0.59 -16.43
N GLU A 79 -4.64 -0.20 -16.39
CA GLU A 79 -4.46 -1.30 -15.45
C GLU A 79 -3.93 -0.87 -14.08
N ALA A 80 -3.79 0.44 -13.79
CA ALA A 80 -3.23 0.93 -12.53
C ALA A 80 -3.96 0.38 -11.31
N LEU A 81 -5.29 0.52 -11.29
CA LEU A 81 -6.11 0.07 -10.17
C LEU A 81 -6.04 -1.45 -9.99
N SER A 82 -6.22 -2.22 -11.06
CA SER A 82 -6.16 -3.69 -10.96
C SER A 82 -4.78 -4.19 -10.54
N THR A 83 -3.72 -3.51 -10.97
CA THR A 83 -2.34 -3.81 -10.55
C THR A 83 -2.15 -3.58 -9.06
N VAL A 84 -2.63 -2.43 -8.53
CA VAL A 84 -2.56 -2.15 -7.08
C VAL A 84 -3.38 -3.16 -6.29
N LEU A 85 -4.62 -3.44 -6.71
CA LEU A 85 -5.47 -4.43 -6.03
C LEU A 85 -4.83 -5.82 -5.98
N ALA A 86 -4.20 -6.26 -7.07
CA ALA A 86 -3.48 -7.53 -7.12
C ALA A 86 -2.29 -7.58 -6.17
N VAL A 87 -1.51 -6.50 -6.05
CA VAL A 87 -0.42 -6.39 -5.08
C VAL A 87 -0.94 -6.39 -3.65
N LEU A 88 -2.13 -5.84 -3.43
CA LEU A 88 -2.74 -5.78 -2.12
C LEU A 88 -3.47 -7.05 -1.72
N GLU A 89 -3.73 -8.00 -2.63
CA GLU A 89 -4.38 -9.27 -2.29
C GLU A 89 -3.68 -9.95 -1.10
N PRO A 90 -4.45 -10.49 -0.14
CA PRO A 90 -3.88 -11.12 1.03
C PRO A 90 -3.22 -12.43 0.64
N THR A 91 -2.10 -12.71 1.30
CA THR A 91 -1.48 -14.04 1.29
C THR A 91 -2.32 -15.02 2.11
N GLU A 92 -2.12 -16.32 1.90
CA GLU A 92 -2.80 -17.36 2.69
C GLU A 92 -2.55 -17.21 4.20
N GLU A 93 -1.34 -16.80 4.58
CA GLU A 93 -0.97 -16.50 5.97
C GLU A 93 -1.80 -15.34 6.55
N GLU A 94 -1.97 -14.25 5.80
CA GLU A 94 -2.76 -13.09 6.23
C GLU A 94 -4.26 -13.38 6.31
N LEU A 95 -4.76 -14.29 5.47
CA LEU A 95 -6.13 -14.79 5.54
C LEU A 95 -6.36 -15.63 6.80
N ALA A 96 -5.38 -16.45 7.20
CA ALA A 96 -5.45 -17.26 8.41
C ALA A 96 -5.36 -16.42 9.69
N ASP A 97 -4.56 -15.35 9.68
CA ASP A 97 -4.31 -14.45 10.81
C ASP A 97 -5.38 -13.35 10.98
N SER A 98 -6.47 -13.38 10.19
CA SER A 98 -7.53 -12.35 10.19
C SER A 98 -7.01 -10.90 10.06
N SER A 99 -5.80 -10.72 9.53
CA SER A 99 -5.11 -9.42 9.40
C SER A 99 -5.61 -8.60 8.20
N TRP A 100 -6.65 -9.10 7.53
CA TRP A 100 -7.22 -8.53 6.33
C TRP A 100 -8.38 -7.59 6.67
N THR A 101 -8.24 -6.31 6.35
CA THR A 101 -9.22 -5.28 6.70
C THR A 101 -10.16 -4.90 5.55
N TRP A 102 -9.93 -5.39 4.32
CA TRP A 102 -10.75 -5.05 3.16
C TRP A 102 -11.88 -6.08 2.97
N TYR A 103 -13.11 -5.63 2.72
CA TYR A 103 -14.15 -6.56 2.26
C TYR A 103 -13.84 -6.98 0.82
N SER A 104 -13.37 -8.22 0.63
CA SER A 104 -13.24 -8.77 -0.72
C SER A 104 -14.63 -9.08 -1.28
N SER A 105 -14.93 -8.66 -2.50
CA SER A 105 -16.15 -9.06 -3.22
C SER A 105 -16.24 -10.58 -3.46
N ARG A 106 -15.17 -11.33 -3.16
CA ARG A 106 -15.16 -12.80 -3.19
C ARG A 106 -16.02 -13.40 -2.07
N THR A 107 -16.31 -12.64 -1.00
CA THR A 107 -17.14 -13.10 0.13
C THR A 107 -18.64 -12.90 -0.12
N THR A 108 -19.04 -12.11 -1.13
CA THR A 108 -20.45 -11.90 -1.51
C THR A 108 -21.02 -12.96 -2.47
N ALA A 109 -20.34 -14.11 -2.61
CA ALA A 109 -20.84 -15.28 -3.34
C ALA A 109 -21.18 -16.46 -2.39
N LYS A 110 -21.69 -16.18 -1.19
CA LYS A 110 -22.41 -17.18 -0.39
C LYS A 110 -23.86 -16.74 -0.23
N ASN A 111 -24.72 -17.39 -1.03
CA ASN A 111 -26.17 -17.34 -0.98
C ASN A 111 -26.73 -17.19 0.44
N PRO A 112 -27.67 -16.27 0.69
CA PRO A 112 -28.71 -16.54 1.67
C PRO A 112 -29.64 -17.61 1.10
N GLN A 113 -29.74 -18.75 1.80
CA GLN A 113 -30.88 -19.66 1.68
C GLN A 113 -32.14 -18.99 2.24
#